data_AF-A0A9E3XBU0-F1
#
_entry.id   AF-A0A9E3XBU0-F1
#
_cell.length_a   1.000
_cell.length_b   1.000
_cell.length_c   1.000
_cell.angle_alpha   90.00
_cell.angle_beta   90.00
_cell.angle_gamma   90.00
#
_symmetry.space_group_name_H-M   'P 1'
#
loop_
_entity.id
_entity.type
_entity.pdbx_description
1 polymer ?
#
loop_
_entity_poly.entity_id
_entity_poly.type
_entity_poly.pdbx_seq_one_letter_code
_entity_poly.pdbx_strand_id
1 'polypeptide(L)'
;MQTLQIGLTKTYNLFHHPALTVGVIEKASKQPREVCAPALEDLRALRRLHQEMDEAVAAAYGWGDLDLGHGFYEVDYLPENDRVRYTISPAARREVLKRLLALNHERHEEEVKAGLWDKGGKGKKGKKGKKGKAKDERQGGFEF
;
A
#
# COMPACT_ATOMS: atom_id res chain seq x y z
N MET A 1 -10.88 3.39 -30.69
CA MET A 1 -9.93 4.21 -29.91
C MET A 1 -8.70 3.37 -29.65
N GLN A 2 -7.50 3.91 -29.88
CA GLN A 2 -6.25 3.24 -29.49
C GLN A 2 -6.02 3.50 -27.99
N THR A 3 -5.69 2.45 -27.24
CA THR A 3 -5.47 2.51 -25.78
C THR A 3 -3.98 2.55 -25.46
N LEU A 4 -3.60 3.21 -24.37
CA LEU A 4 -2.21 3.18 -23.89
C LEU A 4 -1.81 1.75 -23.58
N GLN A 5 -0.66 1.29 -24.08
CA GLN A 5 -0.16 -0.07 -23.89
C GLN A 5 1.22 0.01 -23.22
N ILE A 6 1.22 -0.06 -21.88
CA ILE A 6 2.43 -0.02 -21.06
C ILE A 6 2.36 -1.06 -19.95
N GLY A 7 3.53 -1.54 -19.51
CA GLY A 7 3.61 -2.47 -18.39
C GLY A 7 3.28 -1.84 -17.04
N LEU A 8 3.07 -2.69 -16.03
CA LEU A 8 2.70 -2.28 -14.66
C LEU A 8 3.70 -1.31 -14.03
N THR A 9 5.01 -1.56 -14.18
CA THR A 9 6.05 -0.68 -13.63
C THR A 9 5.95 0.74 -14.18
N LYS A 10 5.69 0.90 -15.49
CA LYS A 10 5.52 2.22 -16.09
C LYS A 10 4.25 2.89 -15.60
N THR A 11 3.17 2.13 -15.50
CA THR A 11 1.88 2.62 -14.98
C THR A 11 2.02 3.11 -13.55
N TYR A 12 2.69 2.33 -12.70
CA TYR A 12 3.01 2.68 -11.31
C TYR A 12 3.82 3.98 -11.23
N ASN A 13 4.88 4.09 -12.03
CA ASN A 13 5.72 5.30 -12.04
C ASN A 13 4.92 6.53 -12.51
N LEU A 14 4.08 6.39 -13.53
CA LEU A 14 3.23 7.48 -14.01
C LEU A 14 2.16 7.86 -12.97
N PHE A 15 1.57 6.87 -12.29
CA PHE A 15 0.61 7.08 -11.22
C PHE A 15 1.22 7.91 -10.08
N HIS A 16 2.49 7.70 -9.73
CA HIS A 16 3.18 8.46 -8.70
C HIS A 16 3.93 9.71 -9.19
N HIS A 17 3.86 10.04 -10.49
CA HIS A 17 4.53 11.22 -11.03
C HIS A 17 3.75 12.52 -10.71
N PRO A 18 4.31 13.49 -9.94
CA PRO A 18 3.60 14.68 -9.50
C PRO A 18 3.24 15.63 -10.67
N ALA A 19 4.18 15.85 -11.59
CA ALA A 19 3.99 16.69 -12.76
C ALA A 19 3.55 15.87 -13.99
N LEU A 20 2.48 15.08 -13.85
CA LEU A 20 1.99 14.22 -14.92
C LEU A 20 1.45 15.07 -16.09
N THR A 21 2.04 14.90 -17.27
CA THR A 21 1.64 15.57 -18.52
C THR A 21 1.65 14.57 -19.68
N VAL A 22 1.04 14.95 -20.81
CA VAL A 22 1.07 14.12 -22.03
C VAL A 22 2.50 13.80 -22.45
N GLY A 23 3.41 14.79 -22.40
CA GLY A 23 4.83 14.59 -22.76
C GLY A 23 5.57 13.59 -21.87
N VAL A 24 5.22 13.54 -20.58
CA VAL A 24 5.76 12.52 -19.65
C VAL A 24 5.28 11.12 -20.05
N ILE A 25 4.01 10.98 -20.44
CA ILE A 25 3.42 9.71 -20.89
C ILE A 25 4.03 9.28 -22.23
N GLU A 26 4.21 10.21 -23.19
CA GLU A 26 4.88 9.95 -24.48
C GLU A 26 6.31 9.43 -24.25
N LYS A 27 7.08 10.10 -23.38
CA LYS A 27 8.45 9.68 -23.05
C LYS A 27 8.49 8.28 -22.41
N ALA A 28 7.57 7.99 -21.50
CA ALA A 28 7.53 6.71 -20.80
C ALA A 28 7.03 5.55 -21.70
N SER A 29 6.01 5.80 -22.50
CA SER A 29 5.35 4.80 -23.36
C SER A 29 6.04 4.59 -24.69
N LYS A 30 6.68 5.64 -25.25
CA LYS A 30 7.12 5.74 -26.65
C LYS A 30 5.97 5.63 -27.65
N GLN A 31 4.76 6.00 -27.24
CA GLN A 31 3.55 5.99 -28.06
C GLN A 31 3.20 7.41 -28.53
N PRO A 32 2.41 7.55 -29.61
CA PRO A 32 2.08 8.85 -30.18
C PRO A 32 1.07 9.61 -29.31
N ARG A 33 0.96 10.92 -29.55
CA ARG A 33 0.18 11.86 -28.73
C ARG A 33 -1.30 11.49 -28.64
N GLU A 34 -1.84 10.96 -29.72
CA GLU A 34 -3.26 10.58 -29.85
C GLU A 34 -3.63 9.46 -28.88
N VAL A 35 -2.65 8.63 -28.48
CA VAL A 35 -2.81 7.59 -27.45
C VAL A 35 -2.51 8.16 -26.06
N CYS A 36 -1.51 9.02 -25.94
CA CYS A 36 -1.05 9.53 -24.64
C CYS A 36 -1.97 10.60 -24.04
N ALA A 37 -2.63 11.40 -24.88
CA ALA A 37 -3.55 12.46 -24.46
C ALA A 37 -4.75 11.92 -23.66
N PRO A 38 -5.54 10.94 -24.16
CA PRO A 38 -6.63 10.37 -23.36
C PRO A 38 -6.10 9.63 -22.12
N ALA A 39 -4.95 8.98 -22.21
CA ALA A 39 -4.37 8.23 -21.09
C ALA A 39 -3.96 9.11 -19.89
N LEU A 40 -3.74 10.41 -20.12
CA LEU A 40 -3.55 11.37 -19.03
C LEU A 40 -4.80 11.45 -18.15
N GLU A 41 -5.98 11.49 -18.76
CA GLU A 41 -7.24 11.52 -18.04
C GLU A 41 -7.55 10.18 -17.37
N ASP A 42 -7.20 9.05 -18.02
CA ASP A 42 -7.31 7.72 -17.40
C ASP A 42 -6.47 7.60 -16.13
N LEU A 43 -5.22 8.11 -16.14
CA LEU A 43 -4.35 8.10 -14.95
C LEU A 43 -4.86 9.03 -13.85
N ARG A 44 -5.47 10.16 -14.21
CA ARG A 44 -6.13 11.06 -13.25
C ARG A 44 -7.39 10.43 -12.66
N ALA A 45 -8.17 9.72 -13.47
CA ALA A 45 -9.32 8.95 -13.02
C ALA A 45 -8.88 7.81 -12.09
N LEU A 46 -7.78 7.12 -12.40
CA LEU A 46 -7.21 6.09 -11.53
C LEU A 46 -6.85 6.63 -10.14
N ARG A 47 -6.27 7.84 -10.05
CA ARG A 47 -5.99 8.49 -8.76
C ARG A 47 -7.26 8.81 -7.98
N ARG A 48 -8.29 9.33 -8.65
CA ARG A 48 -9.60 9.61 -8.04
C ARG A 48 -10.27 8.35 -7.50
N LEU A 49 -10.32 7.29 -8.31
CA LEU A 49 -10.86 6.00 -7.90
C LEU A 49 -10.08 5.37 -6.73
N HIS A 50 -8.76 5.58 -6.68
CA HIS A 50 -7.96 5.12 -5.55
C HIS A 50 -8.31 5.87 -4.25
N GLN A 51 -8.52 7.19 -4.35
CA GLN A 51 -8.99 7.99 -3.23
C GLN A 51 -10.38 7.53 -2.75
N GLU A 52 -11.34 7.38 -3.67
CA GLU A 52 -12.69 6.89 -3.34
C GLU A 52 -12.68 5.51 -2.69
N MET A 53 -11.79 4.62 -3.15
CA MET A 53 -11.59 3.30 -2.56
C MET A 53 -11.07 3.41 -1.12
N ASP A 54 -10.04 4.22 -0.87
CA ASP A 54 -9.49 4.38 0.48
C ASP A 54 -10.52 5.01 1.44
N GLU A 55 -11.29 6.00 0.97
CA GLU A 55 -12.38 6.62 1.74
C GLU A 55 -13.49 5.61 2.07
N ALA A 56 -13.88 4.77 1.10
CA ALA A 56 -14.86 3.71 1.32
C ALA A 56 -14.35 2.66 2.33
N VAL A 57 -13.07 2.30 2.26
CA VAL A 57 -12.44 1.40 3.24
C VAL A 57 -12.45 2.04 4.62
N ALA A 58 -12.02 3.30 4.76
CA ALA A 58 -12.06 4.01 6.04
C ALA A 58 -13.49 4.04 6.62
N ALA A 59 -14.49 4.35 5.79
CA ALA A 59 -15.90 4.33 6.20
C ALA A 59 -16.36 2.94 6.67
N ALA A 60 -15.94 1.86 5.99
CA ALA A 60 -16.27 0.48 6.38
C ALA A 60 -15.68 0.07 7.74
N TYR A 61 -14.54 0.66 8.12
CA TYR A 61 -13.96 0.54 9.48
C TYR A 61 -14.61 1.48 10.51
N GLY A 62 -15.57 2.31 10.12
CA GLY A 62 -16.18 3.33 10.98
C GLY A 62 -15.32 4.58 11.18
N TRP A 63 -14.33 4.81 10.30
CA TRP A 63 -13.36 5.91 10.38
C TRP A 63 -13.67 7.05 9.42
N GLY A 64 -14.96 7.34 9.19
CA GLY A 64 -15.39 8.44 8.31
C GLY A 64 -15.01 9.84 8.79
N ASP A 65 -14.52 9.96 10.03
CA ASP A 65 -13.98 11.18 10.62
C ASP A 65 -12.52 11.46 10.19
N LEU A 66 -11.84 10.49 9.59
CA LEU A 66 -10.44 10.60 9.22
C LEU A 66 -10.28 11.31 7.87
N ASP A 67 -9.69 12.50 7.88
CA ASP A 67 -9.22 13.13 6.65
C ASP A 67 -7.95 12.43 6.15
N LEU A 68 -8.07 11.72 5.03
CA LEU A 68 -6.96 10.99 4.41
C LEU A 68 -5.97 11.94 3.73
N GLY A 69 -6.41 13.10 3.26
CA GLY A 69 -5.57 14.10 2.59
C GLY A 69 -4.68 13.50 1.49
N HIS A 70 -5.26 12.89 0.46
CA HIS A 70 -4.49 12.32 -0.65
C HIS A 70 -3.69 13.39 -1.40
N GLY A 71 -2.43 13.09 -1.65
CA GLY A 71 -1.51 14.02 -2.27
C GLY A 71 -0.16 13.38 -2.56
N PHE A 72 0.83 14.19 -2.94
CA PHE A 72 2.19 13.72 -3.15
C PHE A 72 3.01 13.95 -1.88
N TYR A 73 3.46 12.86 -1.27
CA TYR A 73 4.23 12.90 -0.04
C TYR A 73 5.52 12.10 -0.19
N GLU A 74 6.56 12.54 0.52
CA GLU A 74 7.77 11.75 0.68
C GLU A 74 7.50 10.53 1.56
N VAL A 75 8.21 9.45 1.25
CA VAL A 75 8.09 8.17 1.89
C VAL A 75 9.49 7.70 2.31
N ASP A 76 9.75 7.79 3.61
CA ASP A 76 11.11 7.79 4.18
C ASP A 76 11.84 6.44 4.05
N TYR A 77 11.12 5.35 3.81
CA TYR A 77 11.70 4.03 3.58
C TYR A 77 12.17 3.81 2.13
N LEU A 78 11.98 4.79 1.25
CA LEU A 78 12.44 4.75 -0.14
C LEU A 78 13.73 5.55 -0.32
N PRO A 79 14.54 5.22 -1.35
CA PRO A 79 15.72 6.00 -1.70
C PRO A 79 15.40 7.48 -1.96
N GLU A 80 16.30 8.37 -1.53
CA GLU A 80 16.09 9.82 -1.58
C GLU A 80 15.75 10.38 -2.97
N ASN A 81 16.24 9.74 -4.02
CA ASN A 81 16.04 10.13 -5.41
C ASN A 81 14.69 9.68 -5.99
N ASP A 82 13.93 8.81 -5.30
CA ASP A 82 12.63 8.31 -5.73
C ASP A 82 11.70 7.99 -4.53
N ARG A 83 11.46 8.99 -3.69
CA ARG A 83 10.64 8.84 -2.47
C ARG A 83 9.26 9.49 -2.52
N VAL A 84 8.95 10.25 -3.56
CA VAL A 84 7.64 10.92 -3.67
C VAL A 84 6.60 9.95 -4.22
N ARG A 85 5.48 9.79 -3.50
CA ARG A 85 4.36 8.93 -3.91
C ARG A 85 3.05 9.68 -3.78
N TYR A 86 2.15 9.48 -4.73
CA TYR A 86 0.73 9.77 -4.54
C TYR A 86 0.15 8.80 -3.49
N THR A 87 -0.24 9.32 -2.32
CA THR A 87 -0.65 8.54 -1.14
C THR A 87 -1.38 9.45 -0.14
N ILE A 88 -1.89 8.89 0.96
CA ILE A 88 -2.49 9.63 2.07
C ILE A 88 -1.45 10.44 2.84
N SER A 89 -1.89 11.51 3.50
CA SER A 89 -1.03 12.39 4.28
C SER A 89 -0.24 11.62 5.36
N PRO A 90 0.97 12.07 5.73
CA PRO A 90 1.72 11.44 6.82
C PRO A 90 0.95 11.40 8.15
N ALA A 91 0.10 12.40 8.40
CA ALA A 91 -0.77 12.44 9.57
C ALA A 91 -1.85 11.35 9.51
N ALA A 92 -2.56 11.24 8.39
CA ALA A 92 -3.56 10.19 8.18
C ALA A 92 -2.93 8.80 8.30
N ARG A 93 -1.77 8.58 7.70
CA ARG A 93 -1.03 7.31 7.78
C ARG A 93 -0.76 6.89 9.22
N ARG A 94 -0.25 7.80 10.06
CA ARG A 94 -0.02 7.52 11.49
C ARG A 94 -1.30 7.16 12.22
N GLU A 95 -2.38 7.88 11.95
CA GLU A 95 -3.67 7.62 12.60
C GLU A 95 -4.27 6.28 12.16
N VAL A 96 -4.21 5.93 10.87
CA VAL A 96 -4.60 4.60 10.35
C VAL A 96 -3.83 3.50 11.07
N LEU A 97 -2.51 3.63 11.17
CA LEU A 97 -1.66 2.63 11.82
C LEU A 97 -1.98 2.48 13.30
N LYS A 98 -2.22 3.59 14.00
CA LYS A 98 -2.64 3.59 15.41
C LYS A 98 -3.97 2.87 15.59
N ARG A 99 -4.99 3.17 14.76
CA ARG A 99 -6.30 2.51 14.83
C ARG A 99 -6.21 1.02 14.50
N LEU A 100 -5.42 0.65 13.49
CA LEU A 100 -5.15 -0.75 13.15
C LEU A 100 -4.44 -1.51 14.27
N LEU A 101 -3.48 -0.87 14.94
CA LEU A 101 -2.79 -1.45 16.09
C LEU A 101 -3.76 -1.72 17.24
N ALA A 102 -4.62 -0.76 17.57
CA ALA A 102 -5.64 -0.95 18.59
C ALA A 102 -6.59 -2.12 18.28
N LEU A 103 -7.10 -2.19 17.04
CA LEU A 103 -7.95 -3.31 16.58
C LEU A 103 -7.21 -4.64 16.61
N ASN A 104 -5.91 -4.64 16.31
CA ASN A 104 -5.11 -5.85 16.38
C ASN A 104 -5.00 -6.37 17.82
N HIS A 105 -4.77 -5.48 18.78
CA HIS A 105 -4.72 -5.84 20.20
C HIS A 105 -6.06 -6.40 20.70
N GLU A 106 -7.18 -5.77 20.33
CA GLU A 106 -8.53 -6.25 20.69
C GLU A 106 -8.79 -7.67 20.16
N ARG A 107 -8.61 -7.88 18.85
CA ARG A 107 -8.79 -9.20 18.21
C ARG A 107 -7.88 -10.26 18.81
N HIS A 108 -6.65 -9.87 19.12
CA HIS A 108 -5.69 -10.76 19.74
C HIS A 108 -6.13 -11.22 21.13
N GLU A 109 -6.66 -10.31 21.96
CA GLU A 109 -7.24 -10.67 23.25
C GLU A 109 -8.45 -11.61 23.10
N GLU A 110 -9.30 -11.38 22.09
CA GLU A 110 -10.41 -12.28 21.75
C GLU A 110 -9.92 -13.67 21.35
N GLU A 111 -8.87 -13.75 20.52
CA GLU A 111 -8.25 -15.01 20.11
C GLU A 111 -7.62 -15.76 21.29
N VAL A 112 -6.98 -15.06 22.25
CA VAL A 112 -6.53 -15.67 23.52
C VAL A 112 -7.71 -16.26 24.27
N LYS A 113 -8.77 -15.47 24.47
CA LYS A 113 -9.96 -15.87 25.24
C LYS A 113 -10.66 -17.05 24.60
N ALA A 114 -10.70 -17.11 23.27
CA ALA A 114 -11.24 -18.22 22.50
C ALA A 114 -10.32 -19.46 22.49
N GLY A 115 -9.12 -19.38 23.06
CA GLY A 115 -8.12 -20.45 23.04
C GLY A 115 -7.58 -20.77 21.63
N LEU A 116 -7.78 -19.84 20.69
CA LEU A 116 -7.34 -19.98 19.29
C LEU A 116 -5.89 -19.52 19.10
N TRP A 117 -5.32 -18.84 20.09
CA TRP A 117 -3.94 -18.42 20.06
C TRP A 117 -3.03 -19.32 20.91
N ASP A 118 -2.37 -20.26 20.23
CA ASP A 118 -1.24 -21.00 20.78
C ASP A 118 -0.01 -20.08 20.80
N LYS A 119 0.50 -19.73 21.99
CA LYS A 119 1.74 -18.95 22.20
C LYS A 119 3.03 -19.67 21.77
N GLY A 120 2.91 -20.67 20.91
CA GLY A 120 4.00 -21.43 20.34
C GLY A 120 3.40 -22.66 19.70
N GLY A 121 3.59 -22.81 18.38
CA GLY A 121 3.18 -24.00 17.66
C GLY A 121 3.67 -25.27 18.35
N LYS A 122 2.81 -25.86 19.17
CA LYS A 122 2.92 -27.26 19.60
C LYS A 122 1.84 -28.05 18.87
N GLY A 123 1.90 -27.99 17.55
CA GLY A 123 1.36 -29.04 16.69
C GLY A 123 2.10 -30.35 16.98
N LYS A 124 1.40 -31.27 17.65
CA LYS A 124 1.62 -32.72 17.79
C LYS A 124 2.96 -33.28 17.27
N LYS A 125 3.75 -33.88 18.18
CA LYS A 125 4.87 -34.80 17.88
C LYS A 125 4.40 -35.96 16.96
N GLY A 126 4.44 -35.74 15.66
CA GLY A 126 4.57 -36.77 14.64
C GLY A 126 6.04 -37.16 14.52
N LYS A 127 6.36 -38.42 14.83
CA LYS A 127 7.71 -38.99 14.83
C LYS A 127 8.27 -39.05 13.40
N LYS A 128 9.22 -38.18 13.01
CA LYS A 128 10.27 -38.48 11.99
C LYS A 128 11.27 -37.34 11.78
N GLY A 129 12.57 -37.70 11.73
CA GLY A 129 13.53 -37.11 10.80
C GLY A 129 14.39 -35.94 11.28
N LYS A 130 15.67 -36.25 11.52
CA LYS A 130 16.81 -35.33 11.78
C LYS A 130 17.07 -34.41 10.56
N LYS A 131 17.16 -33.08 10.72
CA LYS A 131 18.22 -32.19 10.14
C LYS A 131 17.88 -30.68 10.25
N GLY A 132 18.94 -29.89 10.51
CA GLY A 132 19.09 -28.51 10.02
C GLY A 132 18.81 -27.38 11.02
N LYS A 133 19.86 -26.75 11.57
CA LYS A 133 19.77 -25.44 12.24
C LYS A 133 19.65 -24.35 11.17
N ALA A 134 18.59 -23.56 11.20
CA ALA A 134 18.54 -22.24 10.56
C ALA A 134 18.16 -21.21 11.65
N LYS A 135 18.90 -20.10 11.68
CA LYS A 135 18.73 -19.01 12.65
C LYS A 135 17.46 -18.21 12.33
N ASP A 136 16.68 -17.95 13.36
CA ASP A 136 15.48 -17.09 13.34
C ASP A 136 15.93 -15.66 13.67
N GLU A 137 16.15 -14.84 12.64
CA GLU A 137 16.28 -13.39 12.78
C GLU A 137 14.87 -12.80 12.67
N ARG A 138 14.21 -12.65 13.82
CA ARG A 138 12.95 -11.90 13.91
C ARG A 138 13.22 -10.42 13.71
N GLN A 139 12.60 -9.91 12.64
CA GLN A 139 12.68 -8.55 12.13
C GLN A 139 12.20 -7.51 13.15
N GLY A 140 12.81 -6.33 13.04
CA GLY A 140 12.63 -5.18 13.91
C GLY A 140 11.19 -4.67 13.95
N GLY A 141 10.79 -4.24 15.14
CA GLY A 141 9.59 -3.46 15.34
C GLY A 141 9.71 -2.13 14.60
N PHE A 142 8.69 -1.81 13.81
CA PHE A 142 8.45 -0.44 13.39
C PHE A 142 7.89 0.31 14.59
N GLU A 143 8.72 1.16 15.20
CA GLU A 143 8.24 2.23 16.06
C GLU A 143 7.65 3.32 15.15
N PHE A 144 6.42 3.76 15.46
CA PHE A 144 5.76 4.89 14.83
C PHE A 144 5.79 6.12 15.74
#